data_AF-I9KE41-F1
#
_entry.id   AF-I9KE41-F1
#
_cell.length_a   1.000
_cell.length_b   1.000
_cell.length_c   1.000
_cell.angle_alpha   90.00
_cell.angle_beta   90.00
_cell.angle_gamma   90.00
#
_symmetry.space_group_name_H-M   'P 1'
#
loop_
_entity.id
_entity.type
_entity.pdbx_description
1 polymer ?
#
loop_
_entity_poly.entity_id
_entity_poly.type
_entity_poly.pdbx_seq_one_letter_code
_entity_poly.pdbx_strand_id
1 'polypeptide(L)'
;MRRRPEGDDALIAAYEDRSGGVFTHLERIVITVALDARRLGHAGALPAALLSDAAAGMLPDLPLGDDPQWIDAVLHQLCHEPRTHLPDGPGALVEDPAADGLPVTGYHPAAVLVGHAARTRCYVVPAQPFWDAAARHARSLDDLRRCQGVGRAPRAAASPTDTAATTAPRWSVR
;
A
#
# COMPACT_ATOMS: atom_id res chain seq x y z
N MET A 1 -3.12 15.61 21.84
CA MET A 1 -2.14 14.80 21.10
C MET A 1 -2.04 13.45 21.79
N ARG A 2 -2.46 12.34 21.15
CA ARG A 2 -2.15 11.01 21.69
C ARG A 2 -0.68 10.72 21.40
N ARG A 3 0.10 10.39 22.43
CA ARG A 3 1.49 9.97 22.27
C ARG A 3 1.49 8.67 21.47
N ARG A 4 2.28 8.63 20.40
CA ARG A 4 2.49 7.41 19.61
C ARG A 4 3.25 6.39 20.48
N PRO A 5 2.91 5.08 20.43
CA PRO A 5 3.64 4.07 21.18
C PRO A 5 5.11 4.00 20.70
N GLU A 6 6.02 3.64 21.60
CA GLU A 6 7.46 3.63 21.33
C GLU A 6 7.86 2.67 20.20
N GLY A 7 7.17 1.53 20.08
CA GLY A 7 7.37 0.57 19.00
C GLY A 7 7.03 1.12 17.60
N ASP A 8 6.05 2.02 17.50
CA ASP A 8 5.66 2.63 16.23
C ASP A 8 6.76 3.56 15.68
N ASP A 9 7.39 4.36 16.55
CA ASP A 9 8.49 5.25 16.15
C ASP A 9 9.77 4.46 15.86
N ALA A 10 10.05 3.39 16.62
CA ALA A 10 11.16 2.49 16.34
C ALA A 10 11.01 1.79 14.97
N LEU A 11 9.79 1.35 14.63
CA LEU A 11 9.49 0.73 13.34
C LEU A 11 9.67 1.71 12.17
N ILE A 12 9.25 2.97 12.34
CA ILE A 12 9.51 4.02 11.35
C ILE A 12 11.02 4.24 11.18
N ALA A 13 11.76 4.42 12.28
CA ALA A 13 13.20 4.66 12.23
C ALA A 13 13.95 3.50 11.53
N ALA A 14 13.58 2.26 11.83
CA ALA A 14 14.10 1.07 11.17
C ALA A 14 13.83 1.07 9.65
N TYR A 15 12.61 1.42 9.24
CA TYR A 15 12.24 1.54 7.82
C TYR A 15 13.00 2.66 7.09
N GLU A 16 13.35 3.75 7.78
CA GLU A 16 14.12 4.85 7.19
C GLU A 16 15.63 4.57 7.12
N ASP A 17 16.17 3.77 8.04
CA ASP A 17 17.61 3.46 8.13
C ASP A 17 18.15 2.64 6.96
N ARG A 18 18.61 3.29 5.88
CA ARG A 18 19.10 2.62 4.67
C ARG A 18 20.42 1.86 4.83
N SER A 19 21.07 1.90 6.00
CA SER A 19 22.33 1.20 6.23
C SER A 19 22.19 -0.33 6.28
N GLY A 20 20.95 -0.83 6.42
CA GLY A 20 20.67 -2.26 6.50
C GLY A 20 20.69 -2.83 7.91
N GLY A 21 20.65 -1.97 8.95
CA GLY A 21 20.73 -2.39 10.34
C GLY A 21 19.57 -3.30 10.78
N VAL A 22 18.33 -2.83 10.66
CA VAL A 22 17.15 -3.58 11.12
C VAL A 22 16.46 -4.34 9.99
N PHE A 23 16.30 -3.70 8.82
CA PHE A 23 15.77 -4.34 7.62
C PHE A 23 16.85 -4.43 6.57
N THR A 24 16.99 -5.61 5.99
CA THR A 24 17.81 -5.82 4.80
C THR A 24 17.30 -4.96 3.64
N HIS A 25 18.12 -4.82 2.60
CA HIS A 25 17.73 -4.06 1.41
C HIS A 25 16.48 -4.65 0.72
N LEU A 26 16.44 -5.99 0.60
CA LEU A 26 15.31 -6.73 0.03
C LEU A 26 14.01 -6.52 0.83
N GLU A 27 14.07 -6.71 2.14
CA GLU A 27 12.93 -6.50 3.05
C GLU A 27 12.34 -5.11 2.93
N ARG A 28 13.20 -4.08 2.88
CA ARG A 28 12.77 -2.69 2.76
C ARG A 28 12.11 -2.41 1.42
N ILE A 29 12.58 -3.04 0.35
CA ILE A 29 11.96 -2.93 -0.97
C ILE A 29 10.58 -3.57 -0.94
N VAL A 30 10.42 -4.76 -0.36
CA VAL A 30 9.10 -5.41 -0.17
C VAL A 30 8.16 -4.52 0.65
N ILE A 31 8.61 -3.96 1.77
CA ILE A 31 7.83 -2.99 2.56
C ILE A 31 7.44 -1.79 1.69
N THR A 32 8.36 -1.25 0.89
CA THR A 32 8.12 -0.09 0.03
C THR A 32 7.08 -0.37 -1.04
N VAL A 33 7.12 -1.54 -1.69
CA VAL A 33 6.08 -2.00 -2.62
C VAL A 33 4.72 -1.99 -1.95
N ALA A 34 4.64 -2.59 -0.76
CA ALA A 34 3.37 -2.70 -0.04
C ALA A 34 2.80 -1.33 0.32
N LEU A 35 3.66 -0.39 0.74
CA LEU A 35 3.28 1.00 1.04
C LEU A 35 2.82 1.75 -0.20
N ASP A 36 3.52 1.60 -1.33
CA ASP A 36 3.15 2.24 -2.59
C ASP A 36 1.82 1.68 -3.13
N ALA A 37 1.58 0.38 -3.04
CA ALA A 37 0.29 -0.22 -3.38
C ALA A 37 -0.84 0.32 -2.51
N ARG A 38 -0.63 0.41 -1.19
CA ARG A 38 -1.64 0.96 -0.28
C ARG A 38 -1.94 2.43 -0.55
N ARG A 39 -0.89 3.23 -0.78
CA ARG A 39 -1.01 4.67 -1.09
C ARG A 39 -1.75 4.92 -2.41
N LEU A 40 -1.55 4.05 -3.40
CA LEU A 40 -2.22 4.12 -4.69
C LEU A 40 -3.63 3.51 -4.70
N GLY A 41 -4.15 3.13 -3.53
CA GLY A 41 -5.55 2.74 -3.38
C GLY A 41 -5.83 1.25 -3.47
N HIS A 42 -4.81 0.39 -3.38
CA HIS A 42 -5.01 -1.04 -3.20
C HIS A 42 -5.64 -1.30 -1.81
N ALA A 43 -6.95 -1.56 -1.81
CA ALA A 43 -7.75 -1.63 -0.60
C ALA A 43 -7.77 -3.04 0.02
N GLY A 44 -7.65 -4.08 -0.81
CA GLY A 44 -7.60 -5.48 -0.38
C GLY A 44 -6.23 -5.93 0.12
N ALA A 45 -6.16 -7.18 0.56
CA ALA A 45 -4.91 -7.84 0.93
C ALA A 45 -3.98 -7.95 -0.29
N LEU A 46 -2.71 -7.58 -0.11
CA LEU A 46 -1.73 -7.62 -1.19
C LEU A 46 -1.27 -9.07 -1.42
N PRO A 47 -1.40 -9.62 -2.63
CA PRO A 47 -0.95 -10.98 -2.90
C PRO A 47 0.58 -11.06 -2.92
N ALA A 48 1.15 -12.14 -2.38
CA ALA A 48 2.60 -12.39 -2.39
C ALA A 48 3.21 -12.27 -3.79
N ALA A 49 2.50 -12.74 -4.82
CA ALA A 49 2.94 -12.65 -6.21
C ALA A 49 3.15 -11.20 -6.69
N LEU A 50 2.30 -10.25 -6.28
CA LEU A 50 2.49 -8.83 -6.61
C LEU A 50 3.74 -8.27 -5.91
N LEU A 51 3.92 -8.61 -4.63
CA LEU A 51 5.06 -8.16 -3.84
C LEU A 51 6.38 -8.70 -4.39
N SER A 52 6.42 -9.99 -4.71
CA SER A 52 7.57 -10.68 -5.29
C SER A 52 7.99 -10.05 -6.61
N ASP A 53 7.04 -9.92 -7.54
CA ASP A 53 7.27 -9.45 -8.90
C ASP A 53 7.72 -7.99 -8.95
N ALA A 54 7.07 -7.11 -8.16
CA ALA A 54 7.46 -5.72 -8.06
C ALA A 54 8.83 -5.56 -7.39
N ALA A 55 9.12 -6.33 -6.34
CA ALA A 55 10.39 -6.26 -5.63
C ALA A 55 11.55 -6.79 -6.49
N ALA A 56 11.35 -7.90 -7.20
CA ALA A 56 12.35 -8.47 -8.10
C ALA A 56 12.71 -7.50 -9.22
N GLY A 57 11.72 -6.83 -9.83
CA GLY A 57 11.98 -5.84 -10.87
C GLY A 57 12.71 -4.58 -10.36
N MET A 58 12.68 -4.29 -9.06
CA MET A 58 13.46 -3.20 -8.45
C MET A 58 14.87 -3.61 -8.02
N LEU A 59 15.21 -4.90 -8.11
CA LEU A 59 16.50 -5.48 -7.73
C LEU A 59 17.10 -6.31 -8.86
N PRO A 60 17.34 -5.74 -10.06
CA PRO A 60 17.81 -6.51 -11.22
C PRO A 60 19.17 -7.18 -11.00
N ASP A 61 20.01 -6.62 -10.13
CA ASP A 61 21.36 -7.11 -9.85
C ASP A 61 21.39 -8.14 -8.70
N LEU A 62 20.27 -8.33 -7.99
CA LEU A 62 20.19 -9.33 -6.93
C LEU A 62 19.70 -10.64 -7.55
N PRO A 63 20.49 -11.72 -7.52
CA PRO A 63 20.04 -13.04 -7.97
C PRO A 63 19.08 -13.61 -6.94
N LEU A 64 17.87 -13.07 -6.91
CA LEU A 64 16.69 -13.72 -6.37
C LEU A 64 16.48 -14.90 -7.30
N GLY A 65 17.01 -16.07 -6.93
CA GLY A 65 16.96 -17.25 -7.79
C GLY A 65 15.55 -17.52 -8.32
N ASP A 66 15.44 -18.34 -9.37
CA ASP A 66 14.14 -18.68 -9.98
C ASP A 66 13.15 -19.35 -9.02
N ASP A 67 13.58 -19.67 -7.80
CA ASP A 67 12.77 -20.24 -6.74
C ASP A 67 11.86 -19.18 -6.09
N PRO A 68 10.54 -19.23 -6.32
CA PRO A 68 9.61 -18.28 -5.73
C PRO A 68 9.55 -18.35 -4.20
N GLN A 69 10.14 -19.36 -3.54
CA GLN A 69 10.15 -19.49 -2.07
C GLN A 69 10.90 -18.36 -1.36
N TRP A 70 11.77 -17.61 -2.06
CA TRP A 70 12.48 -16.48 -1.45
C TRP A 70 11.52 -15.45 -0.86
N ILE A 71 10.36 -15.21 -1.50
CA ILE A 71 9.41 -14.21 -1.02
C ILE A 71 8.73 -14.68 0.26
N ASP A 72 8.42 -15.98 0.38
CA ASP A 72 7.75 -16.53 1.56
C ASP A 72 8.63 -16.38 2.80
N ALA A 73 9.93 -16.63 2.67
CA ALA A 73 10.90 -16.39 3.74
C ALA A 73 10.93 -14.91 4.16
N VAL A 74 10.98 -13.99 3.19
CA VAL A 74 10.97 -12.55 3.48
C VAL A 74 9.66 -12.11 4.14
N LEU A 75 8.52 -12.59 3.65
CA LEU A 75 7.21 -12.27 4.22
C LEU A 75 7.07 -12.79 5.65
N HIS A 76 7.52 -14.02 5.91
CA HIS A 76 7.58 -14.57 7.27
C HIS A 76 8.43 -13.68 8.20
N GLN A 77 9.62 -13.28 7.76
CA GLN A 77 10.51 -12.38 8.52
C GLN A 77 9.92 -10.99 8.76
N LEU A 78 9.09 -10.49 7.85
CA LEU A 78 8.44 -9.19 7.97
C LEU A 78 7.18 -9.23 8.86
N CYS A 79 6.55 -10.40 9.01
CA CYS A 79 5.31 -10.56 9.78
C CYS A 79 5.56 -11.01 11.21
N HIS A 80 6.45 -11.99 11.42
CA HIS A 80 6.48 -12.78 12.66
C HIS A 80 7.76 -12.65 13.47
N GLU A 81 8.87 -12.28 12.84
CA GLU A 81 10.18 -12.42 13.48
C GLU A 81 10.51 -11.20 14.36
N PRO A 82 10.75 -11.43 15.67
CA PRO A 82 11.16 -10.37 16.57
C PRO A 82 12.53 -9.84 16.17
N ARG A 83 12.65 -8.51 16.06
CA ARG A 83 13.91 -7.87 15.70
C ARG A 83 14.54 -7.27 16.95
N THR A 84 15.79 -7.60 17.22
CA THR A 84 16.55 -7.22 18.43
C THR A 84 16.50 -5.73 18.79
N HIS A 85 16.23 -4.86 17.82
CA HIS A 85 16.16 -3.41 17.98
C HIS A 85 14.77 -2.81 17.82
N LEU A 86 13.73 -3.63 17.68
CA LEU A 86 12.34 -3.20 17.67
C LEU A 86 11.70 -3.67 18.99
N PRO A 87 11.12 -2.75 19.80
CA PRO A 87 10.28 -3.12 20.93
C PRO A 87 9.12 -4.02 20.48
N ASP A 88 8.55 -4.80 21.42
CA ASP A 88 7.36 -5.61 21.16
C ASP A 88 6.28 -4.77 20.45
N GLY A 89 5.99 -5.12 19.21
CA GLY A 89 5.15 -4.34 18.31
C GLY A 89 4.74 -5.17 17.08
N PRO A 90 3.75 -4.70 16.31
CA PRO A 90 3.34 -5.40 15.10
C PRO A 90 4.49 -5.48 14.11
N GLY A 91 4.58 -6.61 13.39
CA GLY A 91 5.49 -6.77 12.26
C GLY A 91 5.33 -5.65 11.23
N ALA A 92 6.35 -5.45 10.39
CA ALA A 92 6.30 -4.44 9.33
C ALA A 92 5.18 -4.74 8.32
N LEU A 93 4.88 -6.02 8.13
CA LEU A 93 3.70 -6.52 7.44
C LEU A 93 2.82 -7.29 8.42
N VAL A 94 1.53 -7.38 8.08
CA VAL A 94 0.51 -8.12 8.80
C VAL A 94 -0.17 -9.04 7.80
N GLU A 95 -0.25 -10.31 8.13
CA GLU A 95 -0.98 -11.29 7.33
C GLU A 95 -2.49 -11.04 7.43
N ASP A 96 -3.18 -11.17 6.30
CA ASP A 96 -4.63 -11.24 6.24
C ASP A 96 -5.03 -12.73 6.17
N PRO A 97 -5.39 -13.36 7.30
CA PRO A 97 -5.74 -14.77 7.30
C PRO A 97 -6.98 -14.98 6.45
N ALA A 98 -6.96 -16.01 5.61
CA ALA A 98 -8.21 -16.48 5.04
C ALA A 98 -9.12 -16.99 6.14
N ALA A 99 -10.44 -16.83 5.95
CA ALA A 99 -11.43 -17.39 6.85
C ALA A 99 -11.14 -18.89 7.11
N ASP A 100 -11.26 -19.30 8.37
CA ASP A 100 -11.23 -20.68 8.86
C ASP A 100 -10.18 -21.62 8.23
N GLY A 101 -8.94 -21.56 8.73
CA GLY A 101 -7.91 -22.58 8.48
C GLY A 101 -7.35 -22.63 7.05
N LEU A 102 -7.65 -21.63 6.23
CA LEU A 102 -7.16 -21.49 4.87
C LEU A 102 -5.85 -20.67 4.82
N PRO A 103 -5.03 -20.83 3.74
CA PRO A 103 -3.76 -20.10 3.59
C PRO A 103 -3.96 -18.59 3.53
N VAL A 104 -2.95 -17.83 3.98
CA VAL A 104 -2.92 -16.35 4.00
C VAL A 104 -3.43 -15.78 2.67
N THR A 105 -4.46 -14.92 2.74
CA THR A 105 -5.04 -14.31 1.52
C THR A 105 -4.19 -13.17 0.96
N GLY A 106 -3.37 -12.55 1.80
CA GLY A 106 -2.41 -11.54 1.41
C GLY A 106 -1.86 -10.81 2.62
N TYR A 107 -1.25 -9.66 2.35
CA TYR A 107 -0.48 -8.91 3.34
C TYR A 107 -0.91 -7.45 3.37
N HIS A 108 -0.81 -6.84 4.53
CA HIS A 108 -1.00 -5.40 4.73
C HIS A 108 0.22 -4.79 5.42
N PRO A 109 0.70 -3.63 4.98
CA PRO A 109 1.72 -2.90 5.74
C PRO A 109 1.15 -2.43 7.07
N ALA A 110 2.00 -2.39 8.10
CA ALA A 110 1.63 -1.87 9.42
C ALA A 110 1.02 -0.45 9.31
N ALA A 111 -0.06 -0.19 10.06
CA ALA A 111 -0.81 1.06 9.96
C ALA A 111 0.06 2.31 10.23
N VAL A 112 1.04 2.17 11.14
CA VAL A 112 2.02 3.23 11.42
C VAL A 112 2.87 3.57 10.19
N LEU A 113 3.35 2.56 9.46
CA LEU A 113 4.13 2.74 8.23
C LEU A 113 3.27 3.33 7.12
N VAL A 114 2.00 2.93 7.00
CA VAL A 114 1.06 3.55 6.04
C VAL A 114 0.88 5.04 6.33
N GLY A 115 0.61 5.39 7.60
CA GLY A 115 0.45 6.78 8.00
C GLY A 115 1.73 7.61 7.81
N HIS A 116 2.89 6.99 7.98
CA HIS A 116 4.19 7.59 7.69
C HIS A 116 4.36 7.83 6.17
N ALA A 117 4.22 6.79 5.35
CA ALA A 117 4.39 6.85 3.90
C ALA A 117 3.40 7.81 3.21
N ALA A 118 2.17 7.91 3.71
CA ALA A 118 1.20 8.88 3.22
C ALA A 118 1.69 10.34 3.37
N ARG A 119 2.58 10.63 4.32
CA ARG A 119 3.18 11.96 4.50
C ARG A 119 4.49 12.13 3.74
N THR A 120 5.37 11.13 3.81
CA THR A 120 6.75 11.24 3.30
C THR A 120 6.90 10.84 1.84
N ARG A 121 5.96 10.04 1.30
CA ARG A 121 5.99 9.52 -0.06
C ARG A 121 4.79 9.95 -0.92
N CYS A 122 4.01 10.94 -0.48
CA CYS A 122 2.80 11.38 -1.20
C CYS A 122 3.08 11.80 -2.65
N TYR A 123 4.22 12.42 -2.91
CA TYR A 123 4.64 12.87 -4.25
C TYR A 123 5.66 11.94 -4.93
N VAL A 124 5.99 10.80 -4.32
CA VAL A 124 6.91 9.84 -4.92
C VAL A 124 6.15 8.99 -5.93
N VAL A 125 6.60 8.97 -7.17
CA VAL A 125 6.07 8.07 -8.19
C VAL A 125 6.80 6.72 -8.05
N PRO A 126 6.09 5.58 -7.89
CA PRO A 126 6.74 4.27 -7.85
C PRO A 126 7.49 3.99 -9.15
N ALA A 127 8.54 3.17 -9.05
CA ALA A 127 9.34 2.77 -10.20
C ALA A 127 8.51 1.96 -11.22
N GLN A 128 8.93 1.95 -12.49
CA GLN A 128 8.23 1.23 -13.56
C GLN A 128 7.91 -0.25 -13.23
N PRO A 129 8.81 -1.03 -12.62
CA PRO A 129 8.53 -2.42 -12.30
C PRO A 129 7.34 -2.63 -11.36
N PHE A 130 7.06 -1.66 -10.49
CA PHE A 130 5.86 -1.68 -9.66
C PHE A 130 4.59 -1.62 -10.52
N TRP A 131 4.56 -0.73 -11.50
CA TRP A 131 3.40 -0.56 -12.38
C TRP A 131 3.18 -1.79 -13.25
N ASP A 132 4.24 -2.40 -13.75
CA ASP A 132 4.17 -3.61 -14.56
C ASP A 132 3.66 -4.81 -13.75
N ALA A 133 4.09 -4.94 -12.50
CA ALA A 133 3.59 -5.96 -11.58
C ALA A 133 2.12 -5.70 -11.19
N ALA A 134 1.78 -4.45 -10.85
CA ALA A 134 0.40 -4.07 -10.54
C ALA A 134 -0.55 -4.36 -11.72
N ALA A 135 -0.11 -4.10 -12.95
CA ALA A 135 -0.89 -4.41 -14.16
C ALA A 135 -1.14 -5.92 -14.35
N ARG A 136 -0.15 -6.75 -14.03
CA ARG A 136 -0.23 -8.22 -14.15
C ARG A 136 -1.05 -8.89 -13.05
N HIS A 137 -0.98 -8.36 -11.83
CA HIS A 137 -1.55 -9.01 -10.64
C HIS A 137 -2.82 -8.34 -10.10
N ALA A 138 -3.30 -7.27 -10.73
CA ALA A 138 -4.59 -6.68 -10.36
C ALA A 138 -5.72 -7.69 -10.62
N ARG A 139 -6.33 -8.17 -9.53
CA ARG A 139 -7.40 -9.19 -9.57
C ARG A 139 -8.76 -8.62 -9.96
N SER A 140 -8.89 -7.30 -10.08
CA SER A 140 -10.09 -6.64 -10.58
C SER A 140 -9.78 -5.36 -11.38
N LEU A 141 -10.69 -5.01 -12.28
CA LEU A 141 -10.63 -3.76 -13.06
C LEU A 141 -10.72 -2.51 -12.15
N ASP A 142 -11.31 -2.65 -10.96
CA ASP A 142 -11.38 -1.60 -9.95
C ASP A 142 -10.04 -1.37 -9.24
N ASP A 143 -9.23 -2.41 -9.06
CA ASP A 143 -7.86 -2.26 -8.54
C ASP A 143 -6.96 -1.52 -9.54
N LEU A 144 -7.11 -1.79 -10.84
CA LEU A 144 -6.42 -1.06 -11.90
C LEU A 144 -6.87 0.41 -11.97
N ARG A 145 -8.17 0.68 -11.88
CA ARG A 145 -8.74 2.03 -11.93
C ARG A 145 -8.33 2.89 -10.73
N ARG A 146 -8.19 2.30 -9.54
CA ARG A 146 -7.70 3.02 -8.35
C ARG A 146 -6.22 3.38 -8.46
N CYS A 147 -5.39 2.46 -8.96
CA CYS A 147 -3.97 2.72 -9.19
C CYS A 147 -3.71 3.81 -10.26
N GLN A 148 -4.55 3.90 -11.30
CA GLN A 148 -4.42 4.90 -12.37
C GLN A 148 -5.02 6.28 -12.03
N GLY A 149 -5.93 6.34 -11.05
CA GLY A 149 -6.70 7.56 -10.72
C GLY A 149 -5.93 8.67 -9.99
N VAL A 150 -4.75 8.37 -9.42
CA VAL A 150 -3.96 9.36 -8.64
C VAL A 150 -3.11 10.28 -9.53
N GLY A 151 -3.06 10.02 -10.84
CA GLY A 151 -2.20 10.73 -11.80
C GLY A 151 -2.87 11.83 -12.64
N ARG A 152 -4.17 12.14 -12.52
CA ARG A 152 -4.79 13.12 -13.45
C ARG A 152 -5.96 13.93 -12.89
N ALA A 153 -5.63 15.19 -12.56
CA ALA A 153 -6.33 16.45 -12.86
C ALA A 153 -6.65 17.35 -11.64
N PRO A 154 -6.39 18.68 -11.75
CA PRO A 154 -6.75 19.66 -10.74
C PRO A 154 -8.28 19.78 -10.64
N ARG A 155 -8.74 19.99 -9.41
CA ARG A 155 -10.13 20.29 -9.07
C ARG A 155 -10.59 21.54 -9.83
N ALA A 156 -11.26 21.34 -10.96
CA ALA A 156 -12.06 22.39 -11.58
C ALA A 156 -13.26 22.65 -10.66
N ALA A 157 -13.20 23.77 -9.94
CA ALA A 157 -14.34 24.27 -9.19
C ALA A 157 -15.46 24.63 -10.18
N ALA A 158 -16.66 24.19 -9.84
CA ALA A 158 -17.88 24.36 -10.62
C ALA A 158 -18.19 25.85 -10.90
N SER A 159 -18.55 26.16 -12.15
CA SER A 159 -19.33 27.36 -12.44
C SER A 159 -20.78 27.15 -12.00
N PRO A 160 -21.42 28.14 -11.36
CA PRO A 160 -22.80 28.04 -10.94
C PRO A 160 -23.71 28.20 -12.17
N THR A 161 -24.48 27.17 -12.51
CA THR A 161 -25.62 27.31 -13.42
C THR A 161 -26.90 27.34 -12.59
N ASP A 162 -27.31 28.58 -12.32
CA ASP A 162 -28.67 29.10 -12.39
C ASP A 162 -29.78 28.04 -12.63
N THR A 163 -30.63 27.83 -11.62
CA THR A 163 -31.88 27.08 -11.76
C THR A 163 -33.03 28.03 -11.47
N ALA A 164 -33.52 28.68 -12.53
CA ALA A 164 -34.83 29.30 -12.54
C ALA A 164 -35.90 28.20 -12.58
N ALA A 165 -36.62 28.02 -11.47
CA ALA A 165 -37.79 27.15 -11.40
C ALA A 165 -39.08 27.99 -11.56
N THR A 166 -39.57 28.03 -12.79
CA THR A 166 -40.93 28.45 -13.16
C THR A 166 -41.95 27.63 -12.38
N THR A 167 -42.72 28.29 -11.51
CA THR A 167 -43.87 27.71 -10.79
C THR A 167 -45.17 28.19 -11.43
N ALA A 168 -45.92 27.26 -12.00
CA ALA A 168 -47.37 27.30 -12.18
C ALA A 168 -47.83 25.83 -12.34
N PRO A 169 -49.10 25.44 -12.06
CA PRO A 169 -50.29 26.29 -11.91
C PRO A 169 -51.17 25.95 -10.69
N ARG A 170 -52.17 26.80 -10.39
CA ARG A 170 -53.36 26.33 -9.67
C ARG A 170 -54.61 27.16 -9.99
N TRP A 171 -55.67 26.44 -10.33
CA TRP A 171 -56.99 26.91 -10.78
C TRP A 171 -57.82 27.62 -9.70
N SER A 172 -58.75 28.49 -10.12
CA SER A 172 -60.18 28.60 -9.73
C SER A 172 -60.78 29.84 -10.42
N VAL A 173 -61.76 29.72 -11.33
CA VAL A 173 -63.22 29.72 -11.09
C VAL A 173 -63.68 30.86 -10.17
N ARG A 174 -64.17 31.97 -10.72
CA ARG A 174 -65.60 32.23 -11.02
C ARG A 174 -65.75 33.53 -11.81
#